data_AF-A0A2T0SUU1-F1
#
_entry.id   AF-A0A2T0SUU1-F1
#
_cell.length_a   1.000
_cell.length_b   1.000
_cell.length_c   1.000
_cell.angle_alpha   90.00
_cell.angle_beta   90.00
_cell.angle_gamma   90.00
#
_symmetry.space_group_name_H-M   'P 1'
#
loop_
_entity.id
_entity.type
_entity.pdbx_description
1 polymer ?
#
loop_
_entity_poly.entity_id
_entity_poly.type
_entity_poly.pdbx_seq_one_letter_code
_entity_poly.pdbx_strand_id
1 'polypeptide(L)'
;MERWETLLVRAEAGHNAQFVLLPSQPDVDGMQTPNYASTVALLNQLGQQGWRLVSADMSDNRARTGVYWLSRRVPEPPQAGGGWVASV
;
A
#
# COMPACT_ATOMS: atom_id res chain seq x y z
N MET A 1 0.06 -5.89 -21.58
CA MET A 1 0.45 -4.49 -21.28
C MET A 1 0.75 -4.44 -19.79
N GLU A 2 1.86 -3.83 -19.37
CA GLU A 2 2.18 -3.80 -17.94
C GLU A 2 1.13 -3.01 -17.15
N ARG A 3 0.48 -3.66 -16.18
CA ARG A 3 -0.53 -3.03 -15.32
C ARG A 3 0.12 -2.61 -14.01
N TRP A 4 -0.11 -1.36 -13.62
CA TRP A 4 0.42 -0.76 -12.39
C TRP A 4 -0.71 -0.35 -11.47
N GLU A 5 -0.54 -0.59 -10.17
CA GLU A 5 -1.42 -0.13 -9.09
C GLU A 5 -0.74 1.00 -8.32
N THR A 6 -1.56 1.91 -7.77
CA THR A 6 -1.11 3.04 -6.95
C THR A 6 -1.81 3.01 -5.60
N LEU A 7 -1.07 3.30 -4.53
CA LEU A 7 -1.58 3.39 -3.17
C LEU A 7 -1.17 4.71 -2.53
N LEU A 8 -2.14 5.41 -1.94
CA LEU A 8 -1.90 6.55 -1.09
C LEU A 8 -1.99 6.13 0.38
N VAL A 9 -0.93 6.37 1.14
CA VAL A 9 -0.89 6.20 2.59
C VAL A 9 -0.81 7.58 3.22
N ARG A 10 -1.77 7.94 4.07
CA ARG A 10 -1.73 9.18 4.83
C ARG A 10 -1.64 8.87 6.32
N ALA A 11 -0.61 9.39 6.97
CA ALA A 11 -0.52 9.43 8.43
C ALA A 11 -1.21 10.71 8.91
N GLU A 12 -2.40 10.59 9.49
CA GLU A 12 -3.10 11.72 10.11
C GLU A 12 -2.83 11.73 11.62
N ALA A 13 -2.54 12.91 12.18
CA ALA A 13 -2.32 13.12 13.60
C ALA A 13 -3.44 13.96 14.20
N GLY A 14 -3.75 13.73 15.48
CA GLY A 14 -4.86 14.38 16.19
C GLY A 14 -5.47 13.46 17.24
N HIS A 15 -6.68 13.77 17.72
CA HIS A 15 -7.39 12.93 18.70
C HIS A 15 -7.65 11.49 18.20
N ASN A 16 -7.70 11.28 16.89
CA ASN A 16 -7.91 9.97 16.24
C ASN A 16 -6.82 9.72 15.19
N ALA A 17 -5.56 9.64 15.62
CA ALA A 17 -4.46 9.44 14.70
C ALA A 17 -4.54 8.05 14.05
N GLN A 18 -4.53 8.00 12.72
CA GLN A 18 -4.76 6.78 11.93
C GLN A 18 -4.02 6.82 10.59
N PHE A 19 -3.77 5.64 10.02
CA PHE A 19 -3.33 5.53 8.63
C PHE A 19 -4.55 5.42 7.73
N VAL A 20 -4.68 6.35 6.78
CA VAL A 20 -5.74 6.31 5.77
C VAL A 20 -5.14 5.75 4.48
N LEU A 21 -5.69 4.63 4.01
CA LEU A 21 -5.32 3.94 2.78
C LEU A 21 -6.41 4.16 1.73
N LEU A 22 -6.08 4.76 0.59
CA LEU A 22 -7.04 5.03 -0.48
C LEU A 22 -6.50 4.53 -1.83
N PRO A 23 -7.27 3.80 -2.66
CA PRO A 23 -8.18 2.69 -2.37
C PRO A 23 -7.66 1.31 -2.90
N SER A 24 -8.32 0.23 -2.47
CA SER A 24 -8.15 -1.22 -2.78
C SER A 24 -7.20 -2.06 -1.92
N GLN A 25 -6.89 -1.65 -0.69
CA GLN A 25 -6.35 -2.60 0.30
C GLN A 25 -7.43 -3.12 1.25
N PRO A 26 -7.38 -4.42 1.62
CA PRO A 26 -8.21 -4.94 2.71
C PRO A 26 -7.92 -4.16 3.99
N ASP A 27 -8.94 -4.06 4.86
CA ASP A 27 -8.81 -3.45 6.18
C ASP A 27 -7.54 -3.94 6.86
N VAL A 28 -6.64 -3.01 7.19
CA VAL A 28 -5.44 -3.33 7.96
C VAL A 28 -5.90 -3.43 9.41
N ASP A 29 -6.19 -4.66 9.83
CA ASP A 29 -6.59 -4.96 11.21
C ASP A 29 -5.56 -4.37 12.19
N GLY A 30 -6.03 -3.53 13.11
CA GLY A 30 -5.20 -2.87 14.12
C GLY A 30 -4.61 -1.54 13.67
N MET A 31 -5.45 -0.51 13.51
CA MET A 31 -5.01 0.87 13.34
C MET A 31 -4.20 1.33 14.57
N GLN A 32 -2.87 1.23 14.48
CA GLN A 32 -1.97 1.84 15.44
C GLN A 32 -1.84 3.34 15.16
N THR A 33 -1.76 4.13 16.23
CA THR A 33 -1.48 5.57 16.16
C THR A 33 -0.21 5.82 15.32
N PRO A 34 -0.31 6.59 14.22
CA PRO A 34 0.84 6.96 13.40
C PRO A 34 1.90 7.69 14.22
N ASN A 35 3.12 7.19 14.10
CA ASN A 35 4.35 7.82 14.56
C ASN A 35 5.48 7.34 13.65
N TYR A 36 6.68 7.91 13.79
CA TYR A 36 7.80 7.56 12.93
C TYR A 36 8.04 6.04 12.83
N ALA A 37 8.06 5.33 13.96
CA ALA A 37 8.32 3.89 13.98
C ALA A 37 7.18 3.08 13.34
N SER A 38 5.91 3.41 13.64
CA SER A 38 4.76 2.70 13.04
C SER A 38 4.61 2.99 11.55
N THR A 39 4.94 4.21 11.10
CA THR A 39 4.97 4.56 9.68
C THR A 39 6.04 3.79 8.93
N VAL A 40 7.26 3.72 9.46
CA VAL A 40 8.34 2.94 8.85
C VAL A 40 7.98 1.45 8.81
N ALA A 41 7.40 0.91 9.88
CA ALA A 41 6.95 -0.48 9.92
C ALA A 41 5.89 -0.78 8.84
N LEU A 42 4.89 0.09 8.68
CA LEU A 42 3.86 -0.04 7.65
C LEU A 42 4.46 0.01 6.24
N LEU A 43 5.34 0.99 5.96
CA LEU A 43 5.97 1.12 4.65
C LEU A 43 6.84 -0.10 4.31
N ASN A 44 7.54 -0.66 5.29
CA ASN A 44 8.32 -1.90 5.12
C ASN A 44 7.41 -3.10 4.84
N GLN A 45 6.29 -3.23 5.55
CA GLN A 45 5.31 -4.30 5.31
C GLN A 45 4.73 -4.19 3.88
N LEU A 46 4.38 -2.99 3.42
CA LEU A 46 3.94 -2.74 2.05
C LEU A 46 5.05 -3.09 1.04
N GLY A 47 6.30 -2.77 1.37
CA GLY A 47 7.48 -3.17 0.61
C GLY A 47 7.58 -4.68 0.39
N GLN A 48 7.35 -5.48 1.45
CA GLN A 48 7.32 -6.93 1.39
C GLN A 48 6.18 -7.46 0.49
N GLN A 49 5.09 -6.69 0.35
CA GLN A 49 3.96 -7.00 -0.54
C GLN A 49 4.17 -6.50 -1.99
N GLY A 50 5.37 -6.01 -2.32
CA GLY A 50 5.76 -5.56 -3.65
C GLY A 50 5.46 -4.08 -3.94
N TRP A 51 4.95 -3.33 -2.97
CA TRP A 51 4.76 -1.89 -3.13
C TRP A 51 6.09 -1.15 -3.05
N ARG A 52 6.28 -0.15 -3.93
CA ARG A 52 7.48 0.67 -3.99
C ARG A 52 7.10 2.10 -3.68
N LEU A 53 7.80 2.74 -2.74
CA LEU A 53 7.63 4.15 -2.44
C LEU A 53 8.09 4.99 -3.65
N VAL A 54 7.20 5.85 -4.13
CA VAL A 54 7.43 6.75 -5.29
C VAL A 54 7.67 8.17 -4.83
N SER A 55 6.89 8.63 -3.85
CA SER A 55 6.98 9.99 -3.32
C SER A 55 6.57 10.01 -1.86
N ALA A 56 7.17 10.92 -1.09
CA ALA A 56 6.81 11.20 0.29
C ALA A 56 6.77 12.72 0.50
N ASP A 57 5.68 13.20 1.08
CA ASP A 57 5.53 14.58 1.55
C ASP A 57 5.39 14.55 3.07
N MET A 58 6.38 15.13 3.75
CA MET A 58 6.46 15.26 5.20
C MET A 58 6.36 16.74 5.60
N SER A 59 5.32 17.40 5.11
CA SER A 59 5.12 18.85 5.23
C SER A 59 5.09 19.34 6.69
N ASP A 60 4.79 18.46 7.65
CA ASP A 60 4.83 18.77 9.07
C ASP A 60 5.55 17.69 9.91
N ASN A 61 6.88 17.81 9.95
CA ASN A 61 7.75 17.00 10.81
C ASN A 61 7.43 17.14 12.31
N ARG A 62 6.72 18.20 12.73
CA ARG A 62 6.31 18.39 14.14
C ARG A 62 4.98 17.68 14.43
N ALA A 63 4.06 17.67 13.48
CA ALA A 63 2.76 17.01 13.61
C ALA A 63 2.80 15.49 13.39
N ARG A 64 3.95 14.91 13.00
CA ARG A 64 4.06 13.47 12.68
C ARG A 64 3.09 13.05 11.57
N THR A 65 2.68 13.99 10.72
CA THR A 65 1.84 13.74 9.55
C THR A 65 2.71 13.50 8.34
N GLY A 66 2.19 12.72 7.40
CA GLY A 66 2.91 12.44 6.16
C GLY A 66 2.01 11.81 5.12
N VAL A 67 2.31 12.10 3.86
CA VAL A 67 1.62 11.52 2.70
C VAL A 67 2.64 10.74 1.89
N TYR A 68 2.33 9.47 1.62
CA TYR A 68 3.23 8.55 0.92
C TYR A 68 2.50 7.95 -0.27
N TRP A 69 3.08 8.09 -1.45
CA TRP A 69 2.58 7.48 -2.68
C TRP A 69 3.42 6.25 -3.00
N LEU A 70 2.76 5.11 -3.17
CA LEU A 70 3.40 3.85 -3.54
C LEU A 70 2.84 3.34 -4.86
N SER A 71 3.64 2.55 -5.57
CA SER A 71 3.20 1.82 -6.77
C SER A 71 3.63 0.36 -6.73
N ARG A 72 2.83 -0.50 -7.35
CA ARG A 72 3.14 -1.93 -7.49
C ARG A 72 2.81 -2.38 -8.89
N ARG A 73 3.65 -3.25 -9.46
CA ARG A 73 3.34 -3.92 -10.72
C ARG A 73 2.37 -5.06 -10.44
N VAL A 74 1.23 -5.08 -11.14
CA VAL A 74 0.29 -6.19 -11.10
C VAL A 74 0.82 -7.27 -12.04
N PRO A 75 1.11 -8.48 -11.55
CA PRO A 75 1.42 -9.60 -12.42
C PRO A 75 0.24 -9.79 -13.38
N GLU A 76 0.49 -9.90 -14.69
CA GLU A 76 -0.57 -10.38 -15.58
C GLU A 76 -1.01 -11.76 -15.07
N PRO A 77 -2.33 -12.01 -14.91
CA PRO A 77 -2.79 -13.35 -14.59
C PRO A 77 -2.19 -14.29 -15.64
N PRO A 78 -1.67 -15.47 -15.25
CA PRO A 78 -1.12 -16.40 -16.21
C PRO A 78 -2.19 -16.60 -17.28
N GLN A 79 -1.88 -16.27 -18.53
CA GLN A 79 -2.75 -16.61 -19.64
C GLN A 79 -3.03 -18.10 -19.49
N ALA A 80 -4.29 -18.44 -19.25
CA ALA A 80 -4.77 -19.81 -19.34
C ALA A 80 -4.56 -20.23 -20.81
N GLY A 81 -3.34 -20.67 -21.10
CA GLY A 81 -2.94 -21.22 -22.37
C GLY A 81 -3.73 -22.50 -22.58
N GLY A 82 -4.47 -22.51 -23.68
CA GLY A 82 -5.46 -23.52 -24.05
C GLY A 82 -5.06 -24.97 -23.79
N GLY A 83 -6.03 -25.71 -23.30
CA GLY A 83 -5.99 -27.16 -23.17
C GLY A 83 -7.39 -27.68 -22.89
N TRP A 84 -8.28 -27.59 -23.88
CA TRP A 84 -9.41 -28.50 -23.94
C TRP A 84 -8.83 -29.92 -23.99
N VAL A 85 -8.80 -30.62 -22.87
CA VAL A 85 -8.69 -32.07 -22.87
C VAL A 85 -10.02 -32.59 -22.34
N ALA A 86 -10.95 -32.77 -23.28
CA ALA A 86 -12.01 -33.74 -23.11
C ALA A 86 -11.34 -35.12 -23.07
N SER A 87 -11.52 -35.87 -21.98
CA SER A 87 -11.28 -37.31 -21.79
C SER A 87 -11.52 -37.57 -20.29
N VAL A 88 -12.38 -38.47 -19.81
CA VAL A 88 -13.07 -39.66 -20.36
C VAL A 88 -14.43 -39.76 -19.69
#